data_AF-A0A3D3ES90-F1
#
_entry.id   AF-A0A3D3ES90-F1
#
_cell.length_a   1.000
_cell.length_b   1.000
_cell.length_c   1.000
_cell.angle_alpha   90.00
_cell.angle_beta   90.00
_cell.angle_gamma   90.00
#
_symmetry.space_group_name_H-M   'P 1'
#
loop_
_entity.id
_entity.type
_entity.pdbx_description
1 polymer ?
#
loop_
_entity_poly.entity_id
_entity_poly.type
_entity_poly.pdbx_seq_one_letter_code
_entity_poly.pdbx_strand_id
1 'polypeptide(L)'
;RALMMGVRKFGRQPLWIQRLRSAQMLDSLMQYKEHPLIRETKRECLEDHWDLQGVEYILSGIQSGSIQVREIFLEKPSPLSLPLRRQTEATMMYDYTPTPMGIHIAAEEALEEAQMIPPSPEQLASVSERRRLPEDEKQLHSLLMIEGDLAAGELAIPIEWLELLAQKERVKYIEPGLWIAAEHADKYAAAFEGADRQARLQIVLR
;
A
#
# COMPACT_ATOMS: atom_id res chain seq x y z
N ARG A 1 -1.93 3.45 32.71
CA ARG A 1 -0.68 2.81 33.23
C ARG A 1 -0.98 1.89 34.42
N ALA A 2 -0.81 0.57 34.29
CA ALA A 2 -0.91 -0.36 35.42
C ALA A 2 0.48 -0.63 36.01
N LEU A 3 0.62 -0.64 37.33
CA LEU A 3 1.91 -0.82 38.05
C LEU A 3 2.45 -2.27 38.00
N MET A 4 2.26 -2.97 36.88
CA MET A 4 2.48 -4.41 36.75
C MET A 4 3.93 -4.82 36.44
N MET A 5 4.82 -3.88 36.11
CA MET A 5 6.20 -4.19 35.68
C MET A 5 7.19 -4.38 36.85
N GLY A 6 6.65 -4.41 38.08
CA GLY A 6 7.39 -4.52 39.32
C GLY A 6 8.02 -3.18 39.73
N VAL A 7 7.83 -2.79 40.99
CA VAL A 7 8.49 -1.62 41.57
C VAL A 7 9.79 -2.10 42.21
N ARG A 8 10.93 -1.42 41.95
CA ARG A 8 12.12 -1.64 42.77
C ARG A 8 11.79 -1.08 44.17
N LYS A 9 12.28 -1.70 45.25
CA LYS A 9 12.01 -1.27 46.65
C LYS A 9 12.20 0.24 46.92
N PHE A 10 12.91 0.98 46.05
CA PHE A 10 13.16 2.42 46.18
C PHE A 10 13.04 3.23 44.87
N GLY A 11 12.30 2.79 43.84
CA GLY A 11 12.07 3.65 42.66
C GLY A 11 11.60 2.99 41.37
N ARG A 12 11.41 3.83 40.34
CA ARG A 12 11.08 3.40 38.97
C ARG A 12 12.26 2.67 38.34
N GLN A 13 11.99 1.62 37.57
CA GLN A 13 13.01 0.94 36.78
C GLN A 13 13.53 1.88 35.67
N PRO A 14 14.82 1.79 35.27
CA PRO A 14 15.31 2.55 34.12
C PRO A 14 14.57 2.16 32.84
N LEU A 15 14.44 3.12 31.92
CA LEU A 15 13.59 2.99 30.73
C LEU A 15 13.92 1.76 29.88
N TRP A 16 15.20 1.41 29.73
CA TRP A 16 15.61 0.24 28.95
C TRP A 16 15.12 -1.09 29.56
N ILE A 17 15.13 -1.22 30.90
CA ILE A 17 14.58 -2.40 31.58
C ILE A 17 13.07 -2.43 31.43
N GLN A 18 12.41 -1.27 31.50
CA GLN A 18 10.97 -1.18 31.27
C GLN A 18 10.64 -1.67 29.86
N ARG A 19 11.32 -1.15 28.83
CA ARG A 19 11.11 -1.55 27.43
C ARG A 19 11.34 -3.05 27.20
N LEU A 20 12.41 -3.61 27.76
CA LEU A 20 12.72 -5.03 27.64
C LEU A 20 11.61 -5.90 28.26
N ARG A 21 11.18 -5.57 29.49
CA ARG A 21 10.12 -6.33 30.19
C ARG A 21 8.77 -6.17 29.52
N SER A 22 8.43 -4.97 29.02
CA SER A 22 7.17 -4.77 28.30
C SER A 22 7.14 -5.56 27.00
N ALA A 23 8.25 -5.63 26.26
CA ALA A 23 8.32 -6.41 25.03
C ALA A 23 8.11 -7.91 25.31
N GLN A 24 8.80 -8.46 26.30
CA GLN A 24 8.63 -9.86 26.73
C GLN A 24 7.20 -10.15 27.21
N MET A 25 6.62 -9.23 27.99
CA MET A 25 5.25 -9.36 28.48
C MET A 25 4.24 -9.30 27.33
N LEU A 26 4.42 -8.38 26.38
CA LEU A 26 3.56 -8.28 25.21
C LEU A 26 3.58 -9.58 24.40
N ASP A 27 4.76 -10.13 24.11
CA ASP A 27 4.93 -11.39 23.40
C ASP A 27 4.13 -12.54 24.05
N SER A 28 4.17 -12.64 25.38
CA SER A 28 3.38 -13.64 26.12
C SER A 28 1.87 -13.38 26.13
N LEU A 29 1.45 -12.12 26.04
CA LEU A 29 0.05 -11.71 26.16
C LEU A 29 -0.67 -11.62 24.82
N MET A 30 0.03 -11.69 23.70
CA MET A 30 -0.55 -11.54 22.37
C MET A 30 -1.66 -12.56 22.05
N GLN A 31 -1.56 -13.77 22.60
CA GLN A 31 -2.58 -14.81 22.44
C GLN A 31 -3.87 -14.48 23.22
N TYR A 32 -3.80 -13.58 24.20
CA TYR A 32 -4.90 -13.22 25.09
C TYR A 32 -5.50 -11.87 24.68
N LYS A 33 -6.34 -11.87 23.63
CA LYS A 33 -6.98 -10.67 23.06
C LYS A 33 -7.79 -9.87 24.10
N GLU A 34 -8.36 -10.53 25.12
CA GLU A 34 -9.19 -9.92 26.18
C GLU A 34 -8.40 -9.44 27.41
N HIS A 35 -7.06 -9.51 27.38
CA HIS A 35 -6.26 -9.06 28.52
C HIS A 35 -6.47 -7.56 28.80
N PRO A 36 -6.71 -7.12 30.05
CA PRO A 36 -7.04 -5.72 30.35
C PRO A 36 -6.01 -4.70 29.85
N LEU A 37 -4.72 -5.04 29.87
CA LEU A 37 -3.67 -4.17 29.32
C LEU A 37 -3.75 -4.03 27.80
N ILE A 38 -4.04 -5.13 27.09
CA ILE A 38 -4.19 -5.08 25.63
C ILE A 38 -5.42 -4.26 25.27
N ARG A 39 -6.54 -4.46 25.98
CA ARG A 39 -7.77 -3.69 25.78
C ARG A 39 -7.58 -2.20 26.02
N GLU A 40 -6.92 -1.83 27.12
CA GLU A 40 -6.63 -0.43 27.44
C GLU A 40 -5.66 0.18 26.43
N THR A 41 -4.62 -0.57 26.01
CA THR A 41 -3.66 -0.10 25.00
C THR A 41 -4.34 0.12 23.66
N LYS A 42 -5.25 -0.77 23.24
CA LYS A 42 -6.06 -0.60 22.04
C LYS A 42 -6.94 0.64 22.13
N ARG A 43 -7.62 0.85 23.26
CA ARG A 43 -8.43 2.06 23.51
C ARG A 43 -7.58 3.32 23.41
N GLU A 44 -6.44 3.37 24.09
CA GLU A 44 -5.52 4.52 24.06
C GLU A 44 -4.99 4.80 22.65
N CYS A 45 -4.66 3.76 21.87
CA CYS A 45 -4.26 3.93 20.47
C CYS A 45 -5.39 4.47 19.60
N LEU A 46 -6.59 3.88 19.68
CA LEU A 46 -7.72 4.20 18.81
C LEU A 46 -8.42 5.52 19.16
N GLU A 47 -8.51 5.87 20.45
CA GLU A 47 -9.26 7.03 20.92
C GLU A 47 -8.37 8.24 21.22
N ASP A 48 -7.17 8.03 21.76
CA ASP A 48 -6.33 9.16 22.21
C ASP A 48 -5.24 9.53 21.20
N HIS A 49 -4.73 8.56 20.42
CA HIS A 49 -3.61 8.79 19.49
C HIS A 49 -4.03 8.85 18.03
N TRP A 50 -5.04 8.09 17.62
CA TRP A 50 -5.53 8.05 16.25
C TRP A 50 -6.66 9.05 16.06
N ASP A 51 -6.54 9.86 15.01
CA ASP A 51 -7.61 10.78 14.60
C ASP A 51 -8.51 10.09 13.56
N LEU A 52 -9.44 9.27 14.04
CA LEU A 52 -10.39 8.56 13.19
C LEU A 52 -11.29 9.54 12.42
N GLN A 53 -11.69 10.65 13.05
CA GLN A 53 -12.53 11.68 12.41
C GLN A 53 -11.79 12.37 11.26
N GLY A 54 -10.51 12.68 11.46
CA GLY A 54 -9.65 13.23 10.41
C GLY A 54 -9.49 12.26 9.24
N VAL A 55 -9.31 10.96 9.51
CA VAL A 55 -9.25 9.94 8.46
C VAL A 55 -10.57 9.85 7.69
N GLU A 56 -11.71 9.79 8.38
CA GLU A 56 -13.03 9.79 7.76
C GLU A 56 -13.27 11.03 6.89
N TYR A 57 -12.85 12.21 7.36
CA TYR A 57 -12.94 13.45 6.60
C TYR A 57 -12.14 13.39 5.29
N ILE A 58 -10.89 12.90 5.35
CA ILE A 58 -10.03 12.79 4.16
C ILE A 58 -10.60 11.76 3.18
N LEU A 59 -11.01 10.58 3.66
CA LEU A 59 -11.58 9.54 2.80
C LEU A 59 -12.89 10.01 2.14
N SER A 60 -13.76 10.66 2.91
CA SER A 60 -15.00 11.26 2.39
C SER A 60 -14.70 12.36 1.37
N GLY A 61 -13.68 13.19 1.63
CA GLY A 61 -13.25 14.23 0.70
C GLY A 61 -12.70 13.69 -0.62
N ILE A 62 -11.96 12.57 -0.56
CA ILE A 62 -11.49 11.84 -1.75
C ILE A 62 -12.69 11.25 -2.51
N GLN A 63 -13.61 10.59 -1.80
CA GLN A 63 -14.80 9.98 -2.40
C GLN A 63 -15.70 11.02 -3.10
N SER A 64 -15.89 12.18 -2.47
CA SER A 64 -16.68 13.28 -3.02
C SER A 64 -15.97 14.05 -4.14
N GLY A 65 -14.68 13.77 -4.39
CA GLY A 65 -13.85 14.50 -5.35
C GLY A 65 -13.43 15.92 -4.91
N SER A 66 -13.69 16.29 -3.65
CA SER A 66 -13.21 17.57 -3.09
C SER A 66 -11.69 17.54 -2.85
N ILE A 67 -11.14 16.37 -2.54
CA ILE A 67 -9.70 16.10 -2.48
C ILE A 67 -9.32 15.33 -3.74
N GLN A 68 -8.44 15.93 -4.54
CA GLN A 68 -7.90 15.29 -5.76
C GLN A 68 -6.62 14.53 -5.43
N VAL A 69 -6.58 13.26 -5.81
CA VAL A 69 -5.38 12.43 -5.77
C VAL A 69 -4.75 12.43 -7.16
N ARG A 70 -3.43 12.67 -7.23
CA ARG A 70 -2.66 12.63 -8.48
C ARG A 70 -1.41 11.79 -8.30
N GLU A 71 -1.22 10.84 -9.20
CA GLU A 71 -0.01 10.03 -9.25
C GLU A 71 0.99 10.70 -10.20
N ILE A 72 2.24 10.85 -9.73
CA ILE A 72 3.30 11.51 -10.49
C ILE A 72 4.55 10.65 -10.40
N PHE A 73 5.05 10.24 -11.56
CA PHE A 73 6.29 9.49 -11.69
C PHE A 73 7.45 10.46 -11.95
N LEU A 74 8.48 10.40 -11.12
CA LEU A 74 9.64 11.28 -11.17
C LEU A 74 10.92 10.44 -11.24
N GLU A 75 11.86 10.79 -12.10
CA GLU A 75 13.18 10.14 -12.15
C GLU A 75 14.02 10.42 -10.90
N LYS A 76 13.77 11.55 -10.24
CA LYS A 76 14.45 11.96 -8.99
C LYS A 76 13.39 12.25 -7.92
N PRO A 77 13.63 11.87 -6.66
CA PRO A 77 12.68 12.12 -5.58
C PRO A 77 12.41 13.62 -5.43
N SER A 78 11.14 13.97 -5.24
CA SER A 78 10.72 15.35 -5.00
C SER A 78 11.41 15.92 -3.75
N PRO A 79 11.80 17.21 -3.73
CA PRO A 79 12.27 17.87 -2.52
C PRO A 79 11.29 17.74 -1.34
N LEU A 80 9.99 17.60 -1.62
CA LEU A 80 8.94 17.41 -0.61
C LEU A 80 9.04 16.05 0.10
N SER A 81 9.66 15.03 -0.52
CA SER A 81 9.84 13.71 0.11
C SER A 81 11.08 13.62 1.00
N LEU A 82 12.01 14.58 0.92
CA LEU A 82 13.24 14.58 1.72
C LEU A 82 12.97 14.52 3.24
N PRO A 83 12.03 15.29 3.82
CA PRO A 83 11.72 15.20 5.25
C PRO A 83 11.22 13.80 5.65
N LEU A 84 10.31 13.23 4.85
CA LEU A 84 9.76 11.90 5.09
C LEU A 84 10.86 10.83 5.03
N ARG A 85 11.75 10.92 4.02
CA ARG A 85 12.88 10.00 3.89
C ARG A 85 13.81 10.07 5.10
N ARG A 86 14.18 11.27 5.54
CA ARG A 86 15.04 11.48 6.71
C ARG A 86 14.39 10.95 7.99
N GLN A 87 13.08 11.12 8.13
CA GLN A 87 12.34 10.58 9.27
C GLN A 87 12.41 9.05 9.28
N THR A 88 12.16 8.40 8.15
CA THR A 88 12.26 6.94 8.02
C THR A 88 13.70 6.45 8.27
N GLU A 89 14.70 7.10 7.66
CA GLU A 89 16.12 6.79 7.88
C GLU A 89 16.48 6.89 9.37
N ALA A 90 16.06 7.96 10.05
CA ALA A 90 16.29 8.12 11.48
C ALA A 90 15.62 7.02 12.30
N THR A 91 14.35 6.72 12.03
CA THR A 91 13.63 5.63 12.73
C THR A 91 14.36 4.30 12.58
N MET A 92 14.81 3.97 11.37
CA MET A 92 15.54 2.72 11.10
C MET A 92 16.93 2.68 11.73
N MET A 93 17.68 3.79 11.69
CA MET A 93 19.01 3.87 12.29
C MET A 93 18.97 3.77 13.82
N TYR A 94 17.91 4.30 14.43
CA TYR A 94 17.76 4.39 15.88
C TYR A 94 16.74 3.38 16.43
N ASP A 95 16.41 2.33 15.68
CA ASP A 95 15.58 1.24 16.17
C ASP A 95 16.38 0.33 17.11
N TYR A 96 16.50 0.77 18.36
CA TYR A 96 17.19 0.04 19.42
C TYR A 96 16.28 -0.92 20.18
N THR A 97 15.00 -1.04 19.81
CA THR A 97 14.04 -1.87 20.55
C THR A 97 13.71 -3.08 19.71
N PRO A 98 14.23 -4.28 20.04
CA PRO A 98 13.88 -5.47 19.29
C PRO A 98 12.38 -5.72 19.50
N THR A 99 11.60 -5.57 18.45
CA THR A 99 10.22 -6.03 18.41
C THR A 99 10.27 -7.56 18.36
N PRO A 100 9.71 -8.28 19.36
CA PRO A 100 9.67 -9.74 19.33
C PRO A 100 9.10 -10.28 18.02
N MET A 101 9.64 -11.41 17.54
CA MET A 101 9.14 -12.08 16.34
C MET A 101 7.66 -12.45 16.44
N GLY A 102 7.16 -12.79 17.63
CA GLY A 102 5.74 -13.07 17.85
C GLY A 102 4.84 -11.90 17.43
N ILE A 103 5.26 -10.66 17.68
CA ILE A 103 4.53 -9.44 17.28
C ILE A 103 4.44 -9.32 15.76
N HIS A 104 5.54 -9.57 15.06
CA HIS A 104 5.55 -9.54 13.60
C HIS A 104 4.58 -10.58 13.01
N ILE A 105 4.60 -11.80 13.55
CA ILE A 105 3.74 -12.88 13.08
C ILE A 105 2.26 -12.54 13.28
N ALA A 106 1.84 -12.10 14.47
CA ALA A 106 0.41 -11.81 14.66
C ALA A 106 -0.04 -10.55 13.91
N ALA A 107 0.86 -9.60 13.63
CA ALA A 107 0.53 -8.47 12.78
C ALA A 107 0.27 -8.92 11.32
N GLU A 108 1.06 -9.86 10.82
CA GLU A 108 0.88 -10.49 9.52
C GLU A 108 -0.44 -11.28 9.47
N GLU A 109 -0.70 -12.15 10.45
CA GLU A 109 -1.96 -12.92 10.54
C GLU A 109 -3.19 -11.99 10.62
N ALA A 110 -3.11 -10.90 11.39
CA ALA A 110 -4.20 -9.94 11.48
C ALA A 110 -4.43 -9.16 10.17
N LEU A 111 -3.36 -8.89 9.42
CA LEU A 111 -3.45 -8.26 8.10
C LEU A 111 -4.11 -9.21 7.10
N GLU A 112 -3.73 -10.48 7.10
CA GLU A 112 -4.39 -11.51 6.29
C GLU A 112 -5.88 -11.58 6.62
N GLU A 113 -6.25 -11.65 7.90
CA GLU A 113 -7.65 -11.66 8.37
C GLU A 113 -8.43 -10.42 7.87
N ALA A 114 -7.81 -9.24 7.87
CA ALA A 114 -8.42 -8.01 7.36
C ALA A 114 -8.57 -8.00 5.83
N GLN A 115 -7.61 -8.57 5.09
CA GLN A 115 -7.66 -8.69 3.63
C GLN A 115 -8.72 -9.68 3.15
N MET A 116 -9.17 -10.59 4.02
CA MET A 116 -10.26 -11.53 3.73
C MET A 116 -11.66 -10.89 3.75
N ILE A 117 -11.78 -9.60 4.04
CA ILE A 117 -13.04 -8.85 3.89
C ILE A 117 -13.18 -8.49 2.41
N PRO A 118 -14.03 -9.18 1.62
CA PRO A 118 -14.16 -8.87 0.20
C PRO A 118 -14.77 -7.46 0.07
N PRO A 119 -14.18 -6.57 -0.77
CA PRO A 119 -14.83 -5.31 -1.10
C PRO A 119 -16.20 -5.61 -1.72
N SER A 120 -17.22 -4.81 -1.35
CA SER A 120 -18.56 -5.02 -1.90
C SER A 120 -18.50 -4.97 -3.43
N PRO A 121 -19.19 -5.87 -4.16
CA PRO A 121 -19.18 -5.89 -5.62
C PRO A 121 -19.61 -4.55 -6.24
N GLU A 122 -20.43 -3.76 -5.53
CA GLU A 122 -20.80 -2.40 -5.92
C GLU A 122 -19.62 -1.42 -5.85
N GLN A 123 -18.73 -1.57 -4.86
CA GLN A 123 -17.54 -0.74 -4.72
C GLN A 123 -16.49 -1.07 -5.79
N LEU A 124 -16.30 -2.37 -6.09
CA LEU A 124 -15.46 -2.81 -7.20
C LEU A 124 -15.95 -2.25 -8.54
N ALA A 125 -17.26 -2.34 -8.81
CA ALA A 125 -17.85 -1.78 -10.04
C ALA A 125 -17.62 -0.26 -10.15
N SER A 126 -17.71 0.50 -9.05
CA SER A 126 -17.48 1.95 -9.05
C SER A 126 -16.01 2.37 -9.22
N VAL A 127 -15.06 1.48 -8.86
CA VAL A 127 -13.62 1.67 -9.09
C VAL A 127 -13.26 1.29 -10.52
N SER A 128 -13.89 0.24 -11.05
CA SER A 128 -13.78 -0.16 -12.47
C SER A 128 -14.51 0.79 -13.43
N GLU A 129 -15.45 1.61 -12.94
CA GLU A 129 -16.04 2.71 -13.70
C GLU A 129 -14.99 3.79 -13.96
N ARG A 130 -14.34 3.67 -15.13
CA ARG A 130 -13.36 4.61 -15.68
C ARG A 130 -13.88 6.05 -15.60
N ARG A 131 -13.41 6.83 -14.62
CA ARG A 131 -13.90 8.20 -14.37
C ARG A 131 -13.38 9.24 -15.37
N ARG A 132 -12.26 9.02 -16.06
CA ARG A 132 -11.72 9.95 -17.08
C ARG A 132 -10.97 9.22 -18.19
N LEU A 133 -11.22 9.64 -19.42
CA LEU A 133 -10.37 9.31 -20.57
C LEU A 133 -9.06 10.12 -20.47
N PRO A 134 -7.91 9.57 -20.87
CA PRO A 134 -6.66 10.32 -20.90
C PRO A 134 -6.79 11.49 -21.87
N GLU A 135 -6.36 12.68 -21.45
CA GLU A 135 -6.41 13.91 -22.25
C GLU A 135 -5.13 14.12 -23.06
N ASP A 136 -4.02 13.47 -22.68
CA ASP A 136 -2.70 13.61 -23.29
C ASP A 136 -1.96 12.26 -23.44
N GLU A 137 -1.00 12.22 -24.36
CA GLU A 137 -0.06 11.10 -24.60
C GLU A 137 0.59 10.59 -23.30
N LYS A 138 1.02 11.50 -22.41
CA LYS A 138 1.66 11.11 -21.14
C LYS A 138 0.69 10.41 -20.19
N GLN A 139 -0.57 10.85 -20.17
CA GLN A 139 -1.62 10.24 -19.35
C GLN A 139 -1.98 8.85 -19.88
N LEU A 140 -1.95 8.66 -21.20
CA LEU A 140 -2.15 7.34 -21.82
C LEU A 140 -1.05 6.34 -21.42
N HIS A 141 0.22 6.74 -21.41
CA HIS A 141 1.28 5.86 -20.92
C HIS A 141 1.11 5.51 -19.43
N SER A 142 0.78 6.50 -18.58
CA SER A 142 0.47 6.23 -17.17
C SER A 142 -0.72 5.28 -17.00
N LEU A 143 -1.73 5.39 -17.87
CA LEU A 143 -2.88 4.48 -17.87
C LEU A 143 -2.45 3.04 -18.19
N LEU A 144 -1.63 2.83 -19.23
CA LEU A 144 -1.11 1.50 -19.58
C LEU A 144 -0.21 0.90 -18.48
N MET A 145 0.46 1.73 -17.69
CA MET A 145 1.22 1.27 -16.53
C MET A 145 0.32 0.81 -15.37
N ILE A 146 -0.90 1.36 -15.26
CA ILE A 146 -1.84 1.06 -14.17
C ILE A 146 -2.80 -0.07 -14.55
N GLU A 147 -3.51 0.06 -15.67
CA GLU A 147 -4.51 -0.91 -16.12
C GLU A 147 -3.89 -2.08 -16.90
N GLY A 148 -2.63 -1.95 -17.35
CA GLY A 148 -1.93 -2.99 -18.11
C GLY A 148 -2.19 -2.88 -19.60
N ASP A 149 -2.83 -3.89 -20.18
CA ASP A 149 -3.06 -3.97 -21.62
C ASP A 149 -4.32 -3.24 -22.09
N LEU A 150 -4.19 -2.60 -23.26
CA LEU A 150 -5.29 -1.95 -23.95
C LEU A 150 -5.54 -2.63 -25.30
N ALA A 151 -6.76 -3.13 -25.51
CA ALA A 151 -7.16 -3.63 -26.82
C ALA A 151 -7.42 -2.48 -27.80
N ALA A 152 -7.01 -2.65 -29.06
CA ALA A 152 -7.27 -1.68 -30.11
C ALA A 152 -8.79 -1.42 -30.27
N GLY A 153 -9.21 -0.16 -30.14
CA GLY A 153 -10.61 0.26 -30.24
C GLY A 153 -11.42 0.17 -28.94
N GLU A 154 -10.81 -0.28 -27.83
CA GLU A 154 -11.48 -0.32 -26.53
C GLU A 154 -11.71 1.07 -25.94
N LEU A 155 -10.79 2.00 -26.20
CA LEU A 155 -10.90 3.40 -25.81
C LEU A 155 -11.01 4.28 -27.05
N ALA A 156 -11.89 5.28 -27.00
CA ALA A 156 -12.04 6.30 -28.04
C ALA A 156 -10.89 7.32 -27.99
N ILE A 157 -9.67 6.85 -28.24
CA ILE A 157 -8.43 7.63 -28.17
C ILE A 157 -7.84 7.78 -29.59
N PRO A 158 -7.23 8.94 -29.93
CA PRO A 158 -6.50 9.09 -31.19
C PRO A 158 -5.35 8.08 -31.30
N ILE A 159 -5.32 7.32 -32.41
CA ILE A 159 -4.27 6.34 -32.70
C ILE A 159 -2.88 6.99 -32.74
N GLU A 160 -2.81 8.26 -33.15
CA GLU A 160 -1.59 9.08 -33.21
C GLU A 160 -0.83 9.10 -31.87
N TRP A 161 -1.53 9.04 -30.72
CA TRP A 161 -0.86 9.02 -29.40
C TRP A 161 -0.15 7.71 -29.13
N LEU A 162 -0.74 6.59 -29.54
CA LEU A 162 -0.12 5.26 -29.42
C LEU A 162 1.08 5.15 -30.36
N GLU A 163 0.97 5.69 -31.57
CA GLU A 163 2.08 5.73 -32.53
C GLU A 163 3.25 6.60 -32.03
N LEU A 164 2.96 7.77 -31.46
CA LEU A 164 3.98 8.65 -30.86
C LEU A 164 4.67 7.99 -29.66
N LEU A 165 3.91 7.29 -28.80
CA LEU A 165 4.47 6.55 -27.68
C LEU A 165 5.30 5.35 -28.13
N ALA A 166 4.89 4.68 -29.21
CA ALA A 166 5.64 3.58 -29.80
C ALA A 166 6.96 4.07 -30.43
N GLN A 167 6.95 5.21 -31.11
CA GLN A 167 8.18 5.84 -31.63
C GLN A 167 9.15 6.24 -30.50
N LYS A 168 8.62 6.59 -29.32
CA LYS A 168 9.41 6.91 -28.12
C LYS A 168 9.78 5.66 -27.30
N GLU A 169 9.50 4.45 -27.79
CA GLU A 169 9.75 3.17 -27.11
C GLU A 169 9.09 3.05 -25.73
N ARG A 170 8.01 3.80 -25.48
CA ARG A 170 7.27 3.76 -24.20
C ARG A 170 6.09 2.79 -24.22
N VAL A 171 5.58 2.47 -25.40
CA VAL A 171 4.47 1.53 -25.59
C VAL A 171 4.83 0.56 -26.70
N LYS A 172 4.45 -0.70 -26.55
CA LYS A 172 4.70 -1.76 -27.53
C LYS A 172 3.38 -2.40 -27.97
N TYR A 173 3.31 -2.69 -29.26
CA TYR A 173 2.21 -3.44 -29.85
C TYR A 173 2.53 -4.93 -29.84
N ILE A 174 1.58 -5.74 -29.37
CA ILE A 174 1.60 -7.21 -29.38
C ILE A 174 0.41 -7.71 -30.20
N GLU A 175 0.64 -8.69 -31.07
CA GLU A 175 -0.43 -9.32 -31.83
C GLU A 175 -1.24 -10.30 -30.96
N PRO A 176 -2.59 -10.37 -31.11
CA PRO A 176 -3.43 -9.62 -32.05
C PRO A 176 -4.09 -8.40 -31.38
N GLY A 177 -3.57 -7.19 -31.64
CA GLY A 177 -4.29 -5.95 -31.32
C GLY A 177 -4.09 -5.36 -29.93
N LEU A 178 -3.04 -5.76 -29.20
CA LEU A 178 -2.82 -5.37 -27.81
C LEU A 178 -1.71 -4.32 -27.68
N TRP A 179 -2.00 -3.22 -26.98
CA TRP A 179 -1.03 -2.19 -26.63
C TRP A 179 -0.64 -2.34 -25.16
N ILE A 180 0.65 -2.43 -24.89
CA ILE A 180 1.19 -2.54 -23.52
C ILE A 180 2.26 -1.46 -23.29
N ALA A 181 2.47 -1.07 -22.04
CA ALA A 181 3.65 -0.30 -21.69
C ALA A 181 4.92 -1.11 -22.00
N ALA A 182 5.95 -0.46 -22.54
CA ALA A 182 7.20 -1.13 -22.92
C ALA A 182 7.91 -1.77 -21.72
N GLU A 183 7.74 -1.17 -20.54
CA GLU A 183 8.23 -1.67 -19.24
C GLU A 183 7.60 -3.02 -18.85
N HIS A 184 6.44 -3.37 -19.42
CA HIS A 184 5.74 -4.62 -19.17
C HIS A 184 6.08 -5.69 -20.22
N ALA A 185 6.85 -5.37 -21.26
CA ALA A 185 7.13 -6.27 -22.38
C ALA A 185 7.74 -7.61 -21.94
N ASP A 186 8.68 -7.60 -20.99
CA ASP A 186 9.32 -8.82 -20.49
C ASP A 186 8.33 -9.73 -19.76
N LYS A 187 7.37 -9.14 -19.02
CA LYS A 187 6.33 -9.88 -18.30
C LYS A 187 5.36 -10.56 -19.26
N TYR A 188 4.91 -9.84 -20.30
CA TYR A 188 4.02 -10.39 -21.31
C TYR A 188 4.73 -11.44 -22.18
N ALA A 189 6.01 -11.23 -22.54
CA ALA A 189 6.81 -12.23 -23.24
C ALA A 189 6.95 -13.52 -22.41
N ALA A 190 7.26 -13.40 -21.12
CA ALA A 190 7.34 -14.56 -20.22
C ALA A 190 6.00 -15.29 -20.05
N ALA A 191 4.86 -14.60 -20.11
CA ALA A 191 3.54 -15.22 -19.99
C ALA A 191 3.05 -15.91 -21.28
N PHE A 192 3.42 -15.38 -22.45
CA PHE A 192 3.06 -15.92 -23.76
C PHE A 192 4.01 -17.04 -24.22
N GLU A 193 5.32 -16.86 -24.08
CA GLU A 193 6.34 -17.84 -24.51
C GLU A 193 6.69 -18.85 -23.40
N GLY A 194 6.72 -18.40 -22.15
CA GLY A 194 6.90 -19.26 -20.98
C GLY A 194 5.55 -19.81 -20.51
N ALA A 195 5.47 -21.10 -20.23
CA ALA A 195 4.30 -21.71 -19.58
C ALA A 195 4.20 -21.33 -18.08
N ASP A 196 4.57 -20.10 -17.71
CA ASP A 196 4.58 -19.64 -16.34
C ASP A 196 3.16 -19.24 -15.91
N ARG A 197 2.57 -20.11 -15.10
CA ARG A 197 1.21 -19.95 -14.57
C ARG A 197 1.09 -18.73 -13.64
N GLN A 198 2.17 -18.32 -12.96
CA GLN A 198 2.15 -17.15 -12.08
C GLN A 198 2.13 -15.85 -12.87
N ALA A 199 2.93 -15.75 -13.95
CA ALA A 199 2.91 -14.59 -14.84
C ALA A 199 1.54 -14.40 -15.50
N ARG A 200 0.86 -15.49 -15.88
CA ARG A 200 -0.51 -15.44 -16.43
C ARG A 200 -1.55 -14.96 -15.42
N LEU A 201 -1.44 -15.34 -14.15
CA LEU A 201 -2.37 -14.88 -13.11
C LEU A 201 -2.28 -13.37 -12.86
N GLN A 202 -1.09 -12.78 -13.03
CA GLN A 202 -0.89 -11.34 -12.84
C GLN A 202 -1.45 -10.48 -13.98
N ILE A 203 -1.56 -11.03 -15.19
CA ILE A 203 -2.12 -10.34 -16.38
C ILE A 203 -3.65 -10.38 -16.38
N VAL A 204 -4.28 -11.34 -15.69
CA VAL A 204 -5.74 -11.57 -15.72
C VAL A 204 -6.53 -10.63 -14.79
N LEU A 205 -5.90 -9.64 -14.15
CA LEU A 205 -6.60 -8.67 -13.30
C LEU A 205 -7.34 -7.63 -14.14
N ARG A 206 -8.49 -8.05 -14.67
CA ARG A 206 -9.57 -7.21 -15.20
C ARG A 206 -10.83 -7.43 -14.40
#